data_AF-A0A8U0LYS6-F1
#
_entry.id   AF-A0A8U0LYS6-F1
#
_cell.length_a   1.000
_cell.length_b   1.000
_cell.length_c   1.000
_cell.angle_alpha   90.00
_cell.angle_beta   90.00
_cell.angle_gamma   90.00
#
_symmetry.space_group_name_H-M   'P 1'
#
loop_
_entity.id
_entity.type
_entity.pdbx_description
1 polymer ?
#
loop_
_entity_poly.entity_id
_entity_poly.type
_entity_poly.pdbx_seq_one_letter_code
_entity_poly.pdbx_strand_id
1 'polypeptide(L)'
;MEQMGNRGVTRPMMHEPDKQQDHDNGHDMMMSPQQRTDMLNSHQMQTLWIYWLVIMLGVWVLVSPFTFDYAKNPVMPSGGRPVWLSLPDRIEALRWSDIISGVLLIVFGYRSLRPNRPVSVWICCFVGIWLSMAPLVLWSPSAAAYLNDTLVGVLVIGLTILIPGMPNMIMYMEMGPDTPPGWSYNPSSWPQRWIMIVLGFLGWLVSRYLAAFQLGYLSHPYDPFFGDSTIHVLNSAMSHALPVSDGGLGSFAYTFEFLMGWMGSSARWRTMPWMVTFFGILVIPLGLVHIFLVISQPLVVGYWCTFCILAAVIMMPMIPLEVDEVIAMVQYMKQRISKGENFWKVFWRGGGVDGGSTDERSPTIMSFPQQQNTVFQASIWGMSFPWTLALSVALGIWLVFSPAVFGVAIQTPTASLNHLCGALIVVVAVISMGEVLRMGRYLNVLLGLTVAGGIWFIDGVPSILATNCLVVGLLIAALAIPRGQIKEHYGDWDQYVK
;
A
#
# COMPACT_ATOMS: atom_id res chain seq x y z
N MET A 1 -37.41 -0.47 5.90
CA MET A 1 -36.16 -0.99 5.32
C MET A 1 -35.20 -1.13 6.48
N GLU A 2 -35.02 -2.35 6.98
CA GLU A 2 -34.02 -2.67 8.00
C GLU A 2 -32.65 -2.15 7.55
N GLN A 3 -31.91 -1.52 8.46
CA GLN A 3 -30.54 -1.10 8.21
C GLN A 3 -29.68 -2.35 8.06
N MET A 4 -29.61 -2.89 6.84
CA MET A 4 -28.64 -3.91 6.49
C MET A 4 -27.24 -3.34 6.78
N GLY A 5 -26.55 -3.91 7.76
CA GLY A 5 -25.19 -3.51 8.13
C GLY A 5 -24.29 -3.43 6.90
N ASN A 6 -23.57 -2.34 6.76
CA ASN A 6 -22.75 -2.06 5.59
C ASN A 6 -21.71 -3.17 5.39
N ARG A 7 -21.88 -3.96 4.32
CA ARG A 7 -21.02 -5.11 4.02
C ARG A 7 -19.63 -4.63 3.58
N GLY A 8 -18.59 -5.03 4.31
CA GLY A 8 -17.24 -5.09 3.76
C GLY A 8 -17.08 -6.35 2.90
N VAL A 9 -16.16 -6.34 1.92
CA VAL A 9 -15.93 -7.49 1.01
C VAL A 9 -15.62 -8.77 1.80
N THR A 10 -15.07 -8.62 3.00
CA THR A 10 -14.72 -9.69 3.94
C THR A 10 -15.77 -10.02 5.02
N ARG A 11 -16.90 -9.29 5.12
CA ARG A 11 -17.84 -9.49 6.24
C ARG A 11 -18.91 -10.55 5.91
N PRO A 12 -19.10 -11.56 6.78
CA PRO A 12 -20.31 -12.40 6.80
C PRO A 12 -21.56 -11.51 6.91
N MET A 13 -22.62 -11.85 6.17
CA MET A 13 -23.93 -11.22 6.33
C MET A 13 -24.47 -11.60 7.72
N MET A 14 -24.54 -10.64 8.63
CA MET A 14 -25.33 -10.77 9.85
C MET A 14 -26.72 -10.21 9.55
N HIS A 15 -27.74 -11.05 9.61
CA HIS A 15 -29.09 -10.57 9.87
C HIS A 15 -29.11 -10.02 11.30
N GLU A 16 -29.55 -8.77 11.48
CA GLU A 16 -30.05 -8.37 12.79
C GLU A 16 -31.12 -9.41 13.17
N PRO A 17 -31.03 -10.06 14.34
CA PRO A 17 -32.13 -10.92 14.77
C PRO A 17 -33.40 -10.07 14.76
N ASP A 18 -34.49 -10.62 14.20
CA ASP A 18 -35.82 -10.01 14.22
C ASP A 18 -36.03 -9.33 15.56
N LYS A 19 -36.45 -8.07 15.54
CA LYS A 19 -36.89 -7.33 16.74
C LYS A 19 -38.14 -8.02 17.31
N GLN A 20 -37.97 -9.19 17.90
CA GLN A 20 -38.89 -9.70 18.89
C GLN A 20 -38.74 -8.78 20.11
N GLN A 21 -39.86 -8.15 20.41
CA GLN A 21 -40.06 -7.16 21.46
C GLN A 21 -39.59 -7.72 22.81
N ASP A 22 -38.34 -7.45 23.18
CA ASP A 22 -37.97 -7.32 24.58
C ASP A 22 -37.46 -5.90 24.80
N HIS A 23 -38.38 -5.07 25.29
CA HIS A 23 -38.06 -3.81 25.90
C HIS A 23 -37.32 -4.08 27.21
N ASP A 24 -36.00 -4.19 27.17
CA ASP A 24 -35.21 -3.95 28.37
C ASP A 24 -33.80 -3.43 28.06
N ASN A 25 -33.57 -2.19 28.52
CA ASN A 25 -32.29 -1.55 28.83
C ASN A 25 -31.02 -1.93 28.04
N GLY A 26 -30.67 -1.11 27.04
CA GLY A 26 -29.38 -0.40 26.88
C GLY A 26 -28.03 -1.10 27.06
N HIS A 27 -27.97 -2.42 27.12
CA HIS A 27 -26.73 -3.17 27.28
C HIS A 27 -26.29 -3.78 25.94
N ASP A 28 -24.99 -3.67 25.65
CA ASP A 28 -24.31 -4.31 24.53
C ASP A 28 -24.86 -5.71 24.27
N MET A 29 -25.52 -5.89 23.12
CA MET A 29 -26.05 -7.18 22.65
C MET A 29 -24.90 -8.15 22.40
N MET A 30 -24.38 -8.77 23.46
CA MET A 30 -23.33 -9.77 23.38
C MET A 30 -23.94 -11.07 22.83
N MET A 31 -23.60 -11.41 21.59
CA MET A 31 -23.99 -12.71 21.00
C MET A 31 -23.54 -13.87 21.87
N SER A 32 -24.47 -14.81 22.12
CA SER A 32 -24.18 -16.02 22.88
C SER A 32 -23.17 -16.92 22.13
N PRO A 33 -22.40 -17.77 22.85
CA PRO A 33 -21.47 -18.70 22.20
C PRO A 33 -22.13 -19.65 21.18
N GLN A 34 -23.39 -20.01 21.40
CA GLN A 34 -24.18 -20.83 20.46
C GLN A 34 -24.49 -20.05 19.19
N GLN A 35 -24.98 -18.80 19.30
CA GLN A 35 -25.25 -17.93 18.15
C GLN A 35 -23.99 -17.71 17.29
N ARG A 36 -22.81 -17.54 17.92
CA ARG A 36 -21.54 -17.42 17.19
C ARG A 36 -21.18 -18.69 16.42
N THR A 37 -21.44 -19.86 17.00
CA THR A 37 -21.18 -21.16 16.36
C THR A 37 -22.12 -21.42 15.20
N ASP A 38 -23.41 -21.09 15.34
CA ASP A 38 -24.40 -21.22 14.28
C ASP A 38 -24.07 -20.29 13.10
N MET A 39 -23.64 -19.06 13.40
CA MET A 39 -23.20 -18.10 12.41
C MET A 39 -21.91 -18.52 11.69
N LEU A 40 -20.95 -19.12 12.42
CA LEU A 40 -19.77 -19.72 11.79
C LEU A 40 -20.17 -20.81 10.79
N ASN A 41 -21.13 -21.67 11.14
CA ASN A 41 -21.59 -22.74 10.29
C ASN A 41 -22.34 -22.22 9.05
N SER A 42 -23.21 -21.22 9.21
CA SER A 42 -23.95 -20.62 8.09
C SER A 42 -23.00 -19.90 7.13
N HIS A 43 -22.04 -19.14 7.65
CA HIS A 43 -21.00 -18.48 6.86
C HIS A 43 -20.11 -19.50 6.12
N GLN A 44 -19.72 -20.59 6.80
CA GLN A 44 -18.98 -21.68 6.17
C GLN A 44 -19.77 -22.29 5.01
N MET A 45 -21.08 -22.52 5.17
CA MET A 45 -21.92 -23.07 4.10
C MET A 45 -21.92 -22.18 2.84
N GLN A 46 -21.92 -20.86 3.00
CA GLN A 46 -21.87 -19.90 1.89
C GLN A 46 -20.48 -19.82 1.23
N THR A 47 -19.43 -20.20 1.95
CA THR A 47 -18.03 -20.07 1.51
C THR A 47 -17.37 -21.41 1.17
N LEU A 48 -18.06 -22.55 1.31
CA LEU A 48 -17.52 -23.89 1.02
C LEU A 48 -16.90 -24.04 -0.37
N TRP A 49 -17.50 -23.41 -1.39
CA TRP A 49 -17.00 -23.44 -2.77
C TRP A 49 -15.58 -22.87 -2.91
N ILE A 50 -15.20 -21.94 -2.04
CA ILE A 50 -13.88 -21.31 -2.01
C ILE A 50 -12.81 -22.35 -1.71
N TYR A 51 -13.02 -23.18 -0.69
CA TYR A 51 -12.04 -24.20 -0.30
C TYR A 51 -11.92 -25.31 -1.35
N TRP A 52 -13.02 -25.63 -2.04
CA TRP A 52 -12.95 -26.50 -3.23
C TRP A 52 -12.11 -25.89 -4.35
N LEU A 53 -12.28 -24.58 -4.60
CA LEU A 53 -11.47 -23.87 -5.60
C LEU A 53 -9.99 -23.81 -5.20
N VAL A 54 -9.67 -23.64 -3.91
CA VAL A 54 -8.28 -23.72 -3.41
C VAL A 54 -7.67 -25.10 -3.67
N ILE A 55 -8.43 -26.18 -3.50
CA ILE A 55 -7.95 -27.54 -3.84
C ILE A 55 -7.69 -27.66 -5.34
N MET A 56 -8.60 -27.15 -6.19
CA MET A 56 -8.42 -27.16 -7.65
C MET A 56 -7.19 -26.36 -8.07
N LEU A 57 -6.96 -25.19 -7.47
CA LEU A 57 -5.74 -24.41 -7.66
C LEU A 57 -4.50 -25.16 -7.18
N GLY A 58 -4.59 -25.91 -6.08
CA GLY A 58 -3.50 -26.78 -5.63
C GLY A 58 -3.12 -27.86 -6.64
N VAL A 59 -4.12 -28.50 -7.27
CA VAL A 59 -3.90 -29.45 -8.37
C VAL A 59 -3.29 -28.75 -9.58
N TRP A 60 -3.77 -27.56 -9.93
CA TRP A 60 -3.22 -26.75 -11.02
C TRP A 60 -1.74 -26.45 -10.81
N VAL A 61 -1.36 -25.92 -9.64
CA VAL A 61 0.04 -25.58 -9.32
C VAL A 61 0.91 -26.83 -9.30
N LEU A 62 0.41 -27.94 -8.74
CA LEU A 62 1.15 -29.21 -8.71
C LEU A 62 1.52 -29.71 -10.11
N VAL A 63 0.63 -29.52 -11.09
CA VAL A 63 0.80 -29.99 -12.47
C VAL A 63 1.48 -28.95 -13.37
N SER A 64 1.52 -27.68 -12.97
CA SER A 64 2.05 -26.55 -13.76
C SER A 64 3.50 -26.75 -14.23
N PRO A 65 4.46 -27.19 -13.40
CA PRO A 65 5.84 -27.40 -13.85
C PRO A 65 5.99 -28.45 -14.96
N PHE A 66 5.09 -29.44 -15.00
CA PHE A 66 5.11 -30.52 -15.99
C PHE A 66 4.41 -30.12 -17.30
N THR A 67 3.57 -29.09 -17.28
CA THR A 67 2.80 -28.63 -18.45
C THR A 67 3.47 -27.45 -19.14
N PHE A 68 4.04 -26.52 -18.39
CA PHE A 68 4.69 -25.32 -18.94
C PHE A 68 6.19 -25.47 -19.18
N ASP A 69 6.82 -26.53 -18.67
CA ASP A 69 8.27 -26.80 -18.72
C ASP A 69 9.12 -25.58 -18.37
N TYR A 70 9.49 -25.46 -17.09
CA TYR A 70 10.25 -24.31 -16.60
C TYR A 70 11.67 -24.23 -17.15
N ALA A 71 12.16 -25.28 -17.83
CA ALA A 71 13.43 -25.26 -18.54
C ALA A 71 13.30 -24.72 -19.98
N LYS A 72 12.10 -24.41 -20.45
CA LYS A 72 11.88 -23.89 -21.81
C LYS A 72 12.29 -22.42 -21.91
N ASN A 73 13.27 -22.14 -22.77
CA ASN A 73 13.81 -20.79 -23.04
C ASN A 73 14.19 -20.02 -21.76
N PRO A 74 15.10 -20.56 -20.93
CA PRO A 74 15.45 -19.94 -19.67
C PRO A 74 16.19 -18.62 -19.91
N VAL A 75 15.83 -17.59 -19.13
CA VAL A 75 16.48 -16.28 -19.19
C VAL A 75 17.46 -16.07 -18.04
N MET A 76 18.41 -15.17 -18.27
CA MET A 76 19.31 -14.66 -17.24
C MET A 76 18.82 -13.28 -16.78
N PRO A 77 19.01 -12.92 -15.50
CA PRO A 77 18.72 -11.58 -15.01
C PRO A 77 19.40 -10.49 -15.83
N SER A 78 18.78 -9.32 -15.93
CA SER A 78 19.37 -8.18 -16.63
C SER A 78 20.68 -7.73 -15.97
N GLY A 79 21.53 -7.05 -16.74
CA GLY A 79 22.74 -6.42 -16.20
C GLY A 79 23.81 -7.38 -15.71
N GLY A 80 23.72 -8.68 -16.04
CA GLY A 80 24.72 -9.68 -15.64
C GLY A 80 24.80 -9.88 -14.11
N ARG A 81 23.70 -9.59 -13.42
CA ARG A 81 23.64 -9.59 -11.96
C ARG A 81 23.95 -10.98 -11.38
N PRO A 82 24.83 -11.08 -10.35
CA PRO A 82 25.06 -12.35 -9.66
C PRO A 82 23.83 -12.76 -8.86
N VAL A 83 23.43 -14.01 -8.98
CA VAL A 83 22.34 -14.65 -8.23
C VAL A 83 22.88 -15.82 -7.43
N TRP A 84 22.26 -16.13 -6.29
CA TRP A 84 22.77 -17.16 -5.37
C TRP A 84 22.49 -18.60 -5.80
N LEU A 85 21.65 -18.81 -6.83
CA LEU A 85 21.37 -20.13 -7.40
C LEU A 85 21.86 -20.18 -8.85
N SER A 86 22.50 -21.30 -9.22
CA SER A 86 22.84 -21.57 -10.61
C SER A 86 21.57 -21.71 -11.46
N LEU A 87 21.66 -21.54 -12.79
CA LEU A 87 20.48 -21.67 -13.65
C LEU A 87 19.76 -23.03 -13.51
N PRO A 88 20.45 -24.19 -13.52
CA PRO A 88 19.81 -25.49 -13.27
C PRO A 88 19.11 -25.56 -11.90
N ASP A 89 19.76 -25.04 -10.85
CA ASP A 89 19.20 -25.07 -9.49
C ASP A 89 17.96 -24.19 -9.37
N ARG A 90 17.90 -23.06 -10.08
CA ARG A 90 16.71 -22.18 -10.11
C ARG A 90 15.50 -22.86 -10.72
N ILE A 91 15.70 -23.55 -11.84
CA ILE A 91 14.63 -24.29 -12.53
C ILE A 91 14.08 -25.38 -11.62
N GLU A 92 14.98 -26.18 -11.03
CA GLU A 92 14.57 -27.30 -10.17
C GLU A 92 13.96 -26.83 -8.84
N ALA A 93 14.50 -25.76 -8.24
CA ALA A 93 13.95 -25.17 -7.02
C ALA A 93 12.53 -24.64 -7.23
N LEU A 94 12.25 -23.96 -8.35
CA LEU A 94 10.90 -23.48 -8.66
C LEU A 94 9.93 -24.62 -8.93
N ARG A 95 10.38 -25.64 -9.66
CA ARG A 95 9.59 -26.84 -9.89
C ARG A 95 9.17 -27.50 -8.57
N TRP A 96 10.10 -27.69 -7.63
CA TRP A 96 9.76 -28.26 -6.32
C TRP A 96 8.94 -27.32 -5.45
N SER A 97 9.21 -26.02 -5.50
CA SER A 97 8.42 -25.00 -4.82
C SER A 97 6.93 -25.14 -5.17
N ASP A 98 6.63 -25.28 -6.46
CA ASP A 98 5.25 -25.38 -6.95
C ASP A 98 4.63 -26.74 -6.60
N ILE A 99 5.36 -27.84 -6.79
CA ILE A 99 4.86 -29.17 -6.39
C ILE A 99 4.49 -29.19 -4.91
N ILE A 100 5.38 -28.70 -4.04
CA ILE A 100 5.14 -28.65 -2.58
C ILE A 100 3.96 -27.72 -2.27
N SER A 101 3.92 -26.53 -2.86
CA SER A 101 2.83 -25.57 -2.67
C SER A 101 1.48 -26.16 -3.10
N GLY A 102 1.43 -26.83 -4.25
CA GLY A 102 0.24 -27.50 -4.75
C GLY A 102 -0.25 -28.60 -3.81
N VAL A 103 0.65 -29.46 -3.31
CA VAL A 103 0.31 -30.49 -2.31
C VAL A 103 -0.23 -29.86 -1.03
N LEU A 104 0.41 -28.81 -0.51
CA LEU A 104 -0.04 -28.11 0.69
C LEU A 104 -1.44 -27.53 0.51
N LEU A 105 -1.73 -26.88 -0.63
CA LEU A 105 -3.05 -26.34 -0.94
C LEU A 105 -4.12 -27.43 -1.02
N ILE A 106 -3.82 -28.59 -1.59
CA ILE A 106 -4.75 -29.73 -1.64
C ILE A 106 -5.05 -30.22 -0.21
N VAL A 107 -4.02 -30.47 0.59
CA VAL A 107 -4.16 -31.04 1.95
C VAL A 107 -4.86 -30.06 2.88
N PHE A 108 -4.41 -28.80 2.93
CA PHE A 108 -4.97 -27.80 3.84
C PHE A 108 -6.29 -27.21 3.32
N GLY A 109 -6.49 -27.14 2.01
CA GLY A 109 -7.78 -26.83 1.40
C GLY A 109 -8.84 -27.87 1.78
N TYR A 110 -8.52 -29.16 1.66
CA TYR A 110 -9.43 -30.25 2.10
C TYR A 110 -9.72 -30.19 3.60
N ARG A 111 -8.70 -29.92 4.43
CA ARG A 111 -8.91 -29.73 5.88
C ARG A 111 -9.78 -28.52 6.21
N SER A 112 -9.84 -27.51 5.35
CA SER A 112 -10.62 -26.29 5.52
C SER A 112 -12.10 -26.44 5.11
N LEU A 113 -12.48 -27.57 4.50
CA LEU A 113 -13.88 -27.90 4.25
C LEU A 113 -14.69 -28.08 5.55
N ARG A 114 -14.02 -28.42 6.66
CA ARG A 114 -14.65 -28.51 7.98
C ARG A 114 -14.66 -27.14 8.67
N PRO A 115 -15.76 -26.78 9.37
CA PRO A 115 -15.81 -25.55 10.17
C PRO A 115 -14.70 -25.47 11.22
N ASN A 116 -14.38 -24.24 11.64
CA ASN A 116 -13.45 -23.92 12.72
C ASN A 116 -12.03 -24.50 12.54
N ARG A 117 -11.45 -24.34 11.36
CA ARG A 117 -10.06 -24.73 11.04
C ARG A 117 -9.20 -23.54 10.61
N PRO A 118 -9.06 -22.49 11.45
CA PRO A 118 -8.37 -21.26 11.06
C PRO A 118 -6.91 -21.48 10.68
N VAL A 119 -6.21 -22.42 11.33
CA VAL A 119 -4.82 -22.75 11.03
C VAL A 119 -4.66 -23.27 9.60
N SER A 120 -5.59 -24.11 9.13
CA SER A 120 -5.52 -24.63 7.75
C SER A 120 -5.69 -23.51 6.72
N VAL A 121 -6.62 -22.58 6.97
CA VAL A 121 -6.86 -21.43 6.08
C VAL A 121 -5.66 -20.48 6.05
N TRP A 122 -5.06 -20.22 7.22
CA TRP A 122 -3.82 -19.44 7.31
C TRP A 122 -2.66 -20.09 6.57
N ILE A 123 -2.50 -21.42 6.68
CA ILE A 123 -1.47 -22.13 5.91
C ILE A 123 -1.69 -21.95 4.41
N CYS A 124 -2.92 -22.10 3.90
CA CYS A 124 -3.21 -21.82 2.49
C CYS A 124 -2.87 -20.38 2.10
N CYS A 125 -3.22 -19.39 2.95
CA CYS A 125 -2.84 -17.99 2.73
C CYS A 125 -1.32 -17.81 2.65
N PHE A 126 -0.55 -18.40 3.57
CA PHE A 126 0.91 -18.33 3.55
C PHE A 126 1.52 -19.03 2.34
N VAL A 127 0.90 -20.10 1.84
CA VAL A 127 1.30 -20.71 0.56
C VAL A 127 1.04 -19.76 -0.60
N GLY A 128 -0.09 -19.03 -0.62
CA GLY A 128 -0.34 -17.99 -1.64
C GLY A 128 0.67 -16.84 -1.60
N ILE A 129 1.07 -16.43 -0.38
CA ILE A 129 2.14 -15.45 -0.15
C ILE A 129 3.48 -15.99 -0.69
N TRP A 130 3.79 -17.24 -0.37
CA TRP A 130 5.00 -17.91 -0.86
C TRP A 130 5.01 -17.99 -2.39
N LEU A 131 3.91 -18.41 -3.04
CA LEU A 131 3.82 -18.44 -4.50
C LEU A 131 4.06 -17.07 -5.14
N SER A 132 3.58 -15.98 -4.52
CA SER A 132 3.84 -14.63 -5.02
C SER A 132 5.30 -14.18 -4.85
N MET A 133 6.00 -14.76 -3.86
CA MET A 133 7.39 -14.41 -3.49
C MET A 133 8.43 -15.32 -4.14
N ALA A 134 8.11 -16.60 -4.37
CA ALA A 134 9.03 -17.64 -4.80
C ALA A 134 9.71 -17.32 -6.14
N PRO A 135 9.02 -16.79 -7.17
CA PRO A 135 9.67 -16.38 -8.41
C PRO A 135 10.72 -15.28 -8.24
N LEU A 136 10.59 -14.43 -7.21
CA LEU A 136 11.55 -13.35 -6.92
C LEU A 136 12.76 -13.88 -6.16
N VAL A 137 12.53 -14.70 -5.13
CA VAL A 137 13.58 -15.31 -4.31
C VAL A 137 14.37 -16.33 -5.14
N LEU A 138 13.69 -17.18 -5.90
CA LEU A 138 14.36 -18.20 -6.71
C LEU A 138 14.83 -17.66 -8.07
N TRP A 139 14.66 -16.36 -8.34
CA TRP A 139 15.09 -15.70 -9.57
C TRP A 139 14.58 -16.42 -10.84
N SER A 140 13.27 -16.45 -10.99
CA SER A 140 12.60 -17.26 -12.00
C SER A 140 13.16 -17.06 -13.40
N PRO A 141 13.74 -18.12 -14.01
CA PRO A 141 14.23 -18.05 -15.38
C PRO A 141 13.11 -18.20 -16.40
N SER A 142 11.86 -18.42 -15.98
CA SER A 142 10.71 -18.61 -16.85
C SER A 142 9.63 -17.56 -16.57
N ALA A 143 9.28 -16.80 -17.61
CA ALA A 143 8.17 -15.84 -17.55
C ALA A 143 6.83 -16.53 -17.26
N ALA A 144 6.65 -17.77 -17.72
CA ALA A 144 5.44 -18.55 -17.48
C ALA A 144 5.30 -18.92 -15.99
N ALA A 145 6.39 -19.38 -15.36
CA ALA A 145 6.41 -19.67 -13.92
C ALA A 145 6.11 -18.40 -13.10
N TYR A 146 6.79 -17.28 -13.43
CA TYR A 146 6.57 -16.01 -12.75
C TYR A 146 5.11 -15.55 -12.83
N LEU A 147 4.50 -15.61 -14.02
CA LEU A 147 3.09 -15.25 -14.21
C LEU A 147 2.15 -16.19 -13.46
N ASN A 148 2.38 -17.51 -13.56
CA ASN A 148 1.53 -18.52 -12.95
C ASN A 148 1.52 -18.37 -11.42
N ASP A 149 2.69 -18.29 -10.80
CA ASP A 149 2.79 -18.32 -9.34
C ASP A 149 2.28 -17.03 -8.72
N THR A 150 2.57 -15.88 -9.35
CA THR A 150 2.03 -14.59 -8.88
C THR A 150 0.51 -14.51 -9.03
N LEU A 151 -0.05 -14.99 -10.15
CA LEU A 151 -1.49 -15.00 -10.36
C LEU A 151 -2.21 -15.94 -9.40
N VAL A 152 -1.74 -17.19 -9.29
CA VAL A 152 -2.34 -18.18 -8.39
C VAL A 152 -2.13 -17.77 -6.95
N GLY A 153 -0.98 -17.21 -6.59
CA GLY A 153 -0.70 -16.67 -5.26
C GLY A 153 -1.73 -15.63 -4.83
N VAL A 154 -2.01 -14.65 -5.69
CA VAL A 154 -3.05 -13.64 -5.46
C VAL A 154 -4.44 -14.25 -5.31
N LEU A 155 -4.79 -15.21 -6.17
CA LEU A 155 -6.08 -15.91 -6.09
C LEU A 155 -6.23 -16.68 -4.78
N VAL A 156 -5.19 -17.39 -4.35
CA VAL A 156 -5.19 -18.14 -3.09
C VAL A 156 -5.33 -17.20 -1.90
N ILE A 157 -4.61 -16.07 -1.87
CA ILE A 157 -4.75 -15.06 -0.80
C ILE A 157 -6.19 -14.52 -0.78
N GLY A 158 -6.71 -14.12 -1.95
CA GLY A 158 -8.07 -13.60 -2.08
C GLY A 158 -9.13 -14.60 -1.61
N LEU A 159 -9.04 -15.84 -2.06
CA LEU A 159 -9.95 -16.91 -1.69
C LEU A 159 -9.85 -17.27 -0.20
N THR A 160 -8.67 -17.23 0.41
CA THR A 160 -8.52 -17.71 1.79
C THR A 160 -8.87 -16.68 2.86
N ILE A 161 -8.54 -15.39 2.65
CA ILE A 161 -8.70 -14.36 3.69
C ILE A 161 -9.52 -13.15 3.27
N LEU A 162 -9.65 -12.84 1.97
CA LEU A 162 -10.41 -11.67 1.52
C LEU A 162 -11.90 -11.96 1.32
N ILE A 163 -12.24 -13.04 0.62
CA ILE A 163 -13.64 -13.36 0.33
C ILE A 163 -14.38 -13.90 1.56
N PRO A 164 -13.88 -14.95 2.26
CA PRO A 164 -14.53 -15.45 3.47
C PRO A 164 -14.28 -14.55 4.69
N GLY A 165 -13.36 -13.58 4.57
CA GLY A 165 -12.89 -12.77 5.69
C GLY A 165 -11.87 -13.49 6.58
N MET A 166 -11.39 -12.78 7.59
CA MET A 166 -10.37 -13.30 8.49
C MET A 166 -10.84 -14.60 9.17
N PRO A 167 -9.99 -15.64 9.19
CA PRO A 167 -10.32 -16.88 9.88
C PRO A 167 -10.71 -16.63 11.34
N ASN A 168 -11.87 -17.14 11.74
CA ASN A 168 -12.39 -17.07 13.11
C ASN A 168 -12.83 -15.67 13.60
N MET A 169 -12.93 -14.65 12.74
CA MET A 169 -13.32 -13.29 13.14
C MET A 169 -14.67 -13.22 13.87
N ILE A 170 -15.64 -14.04 13.43
CA ILE A 170 -17.00 -14.13 14.01
C ILE A 170 -16.95 -14.46 15.51
N MET A 171 -15.92 -15.14 15.99
CA MET A 171 -15.85 -15.60 17.38
C MET A 171 -15.47 -14.51 18.38
N TYR A 172 -14.91 -13.39 17.95
CA TYR A 172 -14.43 -12.34 18.86
C TYR A 172 -14.78 -10.93 18.42
N MET A 173 -15.49 -10.77 17.30
CA MET A 173 -15.89 -9.47 16.79
C MET A 173 -16.91 -8.79 17.71
N GLU A 174 -16.69 -7.50 17.96
CA GLU A 174 -17.60 -6.62 18.70
C GLU A 174 -18.24 -5.58 17.76
N MET A 175 -19.55 -5.43 17.89
CA MET A 175 -20.32 -4.40 17.17
C MET A 175 -20.03 -3.02 17.75
N GLY A 176 -20.23 -1.99 16.95
CA GLY A 176 -19.93 -0.62 17.35
C GLY A 176 -19.82 0.33 16.16
N PRO A 177 -19.64 1.62 16.43
CA PRO A 177 -19.67 2.67 15.43
C PRO A 177 -18.55 2.52 14.39
N ASP A 178 -18.78 3.15 13.23
CA ASP A 178 -17.87 3.13 12.08
C ASP A 178 -16.90 4.32 12.10
N THR A 179 -17.34 5.48 12.59
CA THR A 179 -16.54 6.71 12.63
C THR A 179 -15.80 6.84 13.97
N PRO A 180 -14.49 7.16 13.95
CA PRO A 180 -13.74 7.37 15.20
C PRO A 180 -14.27 8.56 16.02
N PRO A 181 -14.15 8.53 17.35
CA PRO A 181 -14.61 9.62 18.21
C PRO A 181 -13.95 10.96 17.85
N GLY A 182 -14.76 11.99 17.62
CA GLY A 182 -14.29 13.34 17.29
C GLY A 182 -13.83 13.55 15.85
N TRP A 183 -13.92 12.52 14.99
CA TRP A 183 -13.62 12.65 13.57
C TRP A 183 -14.84 13.12 12.77
N SER A 184 -14.62 13.98 11.78
CA SER A 184 -15.68 14.49 10.88
C SER A 184 -16.00 13.55 9.72
N TYR A 185 -15.18 12.53 9.47
CA TYR A 185 -15.38 11.49 8.47
C TYR A 185 -14.74 10.18 8.92
N ASN A 186 -15.07 9.08 8.22
CA ASN A 186 -14.46 7.78 8.48
C ASN A 186 -13.25 7.53 7.55
N PRO A 187 -12.02 7.41 8.10
CA PRO A 187 -10.83 7.15 7.29
C PRO A 187 -10.78 5.72 6.71
N SER A 188 -11.50 4.78 7.31
CA SER A 188 -11.63 3.41 6.80
C SER A 188 -12.79 3.23 5.81
N SER A 189 -13.44 4.32 5.39
CA SER A 189 -14.59 4.26 4.49
C SER A 189 -14.24 3.66 3.13
N TRP A 190 -15.24 3.08 2.43
CA TRP A 190 -15.04 2.57 1.08
C TRP A 190 -14.55 3.62 0.07
N PRO A 191 -15.07 4.87 0.09
CA PRO A 191 -14.52 5.99 -0.68
C PRO A 191 -13.01 6.16 -0.52
N GLN A 192 -12.45 6.15 0.70
CA GLN A 192 -11.00 6.29 0.86
C GLN A 192 -10.22 5.06 0.39
N ARG A 193 -10.78 3.88 0.59
CA ARG A 193 -10.08 2.64 0.22
C ARG A 193 -10.00 2.40 -1.27
N TRP A 194 -11.03 2.74 -2.05
CA TRP A 194 -11.01 2.44 -3.49
C TRP A 194 -9.91 3.22 -4.22
N ILE A 195 -9.64 4.48 -3.84
CA ILE A 195 -8.58 5.26 -4.50
C ILE A 195 -7.21 4.65 -4.18
N MET A 196 -6.99 4.22 -2.93
CA MET A 196 -5.75 3.52 -2.54
C MET A 196 -5.58 2.19 -3.28
N ILE A 197 -6.66 1.42 -3.46
CA ILE A 197 -6.65 0.18 -4.25
C ILE A 197 -6.29 0.44 -5.71
N VAL A 198 -6.87 1.48 -6.32
CA VAL A 198 -6.58 1.86 -7.72
C VAL A 198 -5.13 2.30 -7.86
N LEU A 199 -4.64 3.16 -6.96
CA LEU A 199 -3.24 3.60 -6.98
C LEU A 199 -2.28 2.42 -6.75
N GLY A 200 -2.55 1.54 -5.78
CA GLY A 200 -1.76 0.33 -5.55
C GLY A 200 -1.74 -0.60 -6.76
N PHE A 201 -2.86 -0.75 -7.48
CA PHE A 201 -2.91 -1.52 -8.72
C PHE A 201 -2.11 -0.87 -9.86
N LEU A 202 -2.17 0.46 -10.01
CA LEU A 202 -1.34 1.17 -10.98
C LEU A 202 0.15 1.05 -10.65
N GLY A 203 0.52 1.17 -9.38
CA GLY A 203 1.88 0.94 -8.88
C GLY A 203 2.34 -0.49 -9.18
N TRP A 204 1.47 -1.48 -8.95
CA TRP A 204 1.73 -2.88 -9.30
C TRP A 204 2.03 -3.08 -10.79
N LEU A 205 1.25 -2.46 -11.68
CA LEU A 205 1.48 -2.56 -13.14
C LEU A 205 2.86 -2.04 -13.52
N VAL A 206 3.23 -0.87 -12.98
CA VAL A 206 4.53 -0.25 -13.24
C VAL A 206 5.66 -1.11 -12.69
N SER A 207 5.58 -1.54 -11.43
CA SER A 207 6.60 -2.36 -10.80
C SER A 207 6.74 -3.74 -11.44
N ARG A 208 5.64 -4.37 -11.83
CA ARG A 208 5.67 -5.65 -12.56
C ARG A 208 6.36 -5.51 -13.92
N TYR A 209 6.13 -4.41 -14.62
CA TYR A 209 6.81 -4.13 -15.88
C TYR A 209 8.33 -3.97 -15.68
N LEU A 210 8.75 -3.22 -14.66
CA LEU A 210 10.17 -3.10 -14.30
C LEU A 210 10.79 -4.44 -13.88
N ALA A 211 10.05 -5.25 -13.12
CA ALA A 211 10.46 -6.59 -12.72
C ALA A 211 10.67 -7.50 -13.94
N ALA A 212 9.81 -7.41 -14.96
CA ALA A 212 9.94 -8.21 -16.16
C ALA A 212 11.24 -7.92 -16.94
N PHE A 213 11.70 -6.66 -16.94
CA PHE A 213 13.03 -6.34 -17.46
C PHE A 213 14.14 -6.92 -16.58
N GLN A 214 14.06 -6.72 -15.26
CA GLN A 214 15.12 -7.15 -14.33
C GLN A 214 15.29 -8.67 -14.23
N LEU A 215 14.20 -9.42 -14.34
CA LEU A 215 14.22 -10.88 -14.42
C LEU A 215 14.69 -11.40 -15.79
N GLY A 216 14.85 -10.51 -16.78
CA GLY A 216 15.37 -10.84 -18.11
C GLY A 216 14.31 -11.27 -19.13
N TYR A 217 13.02 -11.11 -18.83
CA TYR A 217 11.93 -11.44 -19.75
C TYR A 217 11.81 -10.43 -20.90
N LEU A 218 12.23 -9.19 -20.63
CA LEU A 218 12.34 -8.13 -21.64
C LEU A 218 13.82 -7.85 -21.90
N SER A 219 14.22 -7.81 -23.18
CA SER A 219 15.58 -7.44 -23.57
C SER A 219 15.85 -5.94 -23.44
N HIS A 220 14.82 -5.12 -23.63
CA HIS A 220 14.90 -3.66 -23.59
C HIS A 220 13.63 -3.10 -22.94
N PRO A 221 13.74 -2.20 -21.94
CA PRO A 221 12.59 -1.48 -21.43
C PRO A 221 12.24 -0.37 -22.41
N TYR A 222 10.98 -0.30 -22.82
CA TYR A 222 10.40 0.92 -23.37
C TYR A 222 10.49 2.05 -22.33
N ASP A 223 10.90 3.25 -22.76
CA ASP A 223 10.88 4.48 -21.95
C ASP A 223 10.59 5.69 -22.86
N PRO A 224 9.47 6.42 -22.66
CA PRO A 224 9.06 7.50 -23.57
C PRO A 224 9.81 8.83 -23.40
N PHE A 225 10.48 9.07 -22.27
CA PHE A 225 11.14 10.37 -22.00
C PHE A 225 12.66 10.27 -21.89
N PHE A 226 13.19 9.16 -21.39
CA PHE A 226 14.62 9.01 -21.08
C PHE A 226 15.32 7.90 -21.86
N GLY A 227 14.61 7.08 -22.64
CA GLY A 227 15.20 6.04 -23.50
C GLY A 227 16.13 5.09 -22.72
N ASP A 228 17.36 4.89 -23.23
CA ASP A 228 18.35 3.94 -22.68
C ASP A 228 18.84 4.29 -21.27
N SER A 229 18.61 5.52 -20.81
CA SER A 229 18.86 5.95 -19.44
C SER A 229 18.24 4.99 -18.41
N THR A 230 17.06 4.45 -18.72
CA THR A 230 16.36 3.51 -17.84
C THR A 230 17.10 2.19 -17.67
N ILE A 231 17.83 1.73 -18.69
CA ILE A 231 18.68 0.53 -18.59
C ILE A 231 19.80 0.75 -17.57
N HIS A 232 20.41 1.95 -17.58
CA HIS A 232 21.46 2.31 -16.63
C HIS A 232 20.94 2.41 -15.19
N VAL A 233 19.72 2.92 -14.99
CA VAL A 233 19.07 2.95 -13.67
C VAL A 233 18.78 1.54 -13.16
N LEU A 234 18.12 0.71 -13.98
CA LEU A 234 17.66 -0.63 -13.58
C LEU A 234 18.80 -1.63 -13.38
N ASN A 235 19.94 -1.44 -14.04
CA ASN A 235 21.16 -2.24 -13.86
C ASN A 235 22.24 -1.53 -13.02
N SER A 236 21.87 -0.47 -12.28
CA SER A 236 22.80 0.26 -11.42
C SER A 236 23.22 -0.56 -10.21
N ALA A 237 24.36 -0.19 -9.60
CA ALA A 237 24.80 -0.78 -8.33
C ALA A 237 23.76 -0.61 -7.21
N MET A 238 22.96 0.46 -7.26
CA MET A 238 21.88 0.70 -6.30
C MET A 238 20.75 -0.31 -6.46
N SER A 239 20.27 -0.53 -7.69
CA SER A 239 19.28 -1.58 -8.00
C SER A 239 19.80 -2.97 -7.61
N HIS A 240 21.09 -3.24 -7.85
CA HIS A 240 21.73 -4.51 -7.51
C HIS A 240 22.05 -4.67 -6.01
N ALA A 241 21.78 -3.68 -5.15
CA ALA A 241 22.09 -3.74 -3.73
C ALA A 241 21.17 -4.71 -2.94
N LEU A 242 19.90 -4.84 -3.33
CA LEU A 242 18.95 -5.75 -2.68
C LEU A 242 19.00 -7.13 -3.32
N PRO A 243 19.07 -8.25 -2.58
CA PRO A 243 19.27 -9.60 -3.14
C PRO A 243 18.28 -9.98 -4.27
N VAL A 244 17.06 -9.45 -4.24
CA VAL A 244 16.02 -9.67 -5.25
C VAL A 244 15.88 -8.46 -6.19
N SER A 245 15.17 -8.62 -7.31
CA SER A 245 14.75 -7.50 -8.15
C SER A 245 13.95 -6.47 -7.33
N ASP A 246 14.37 -5.20 -7.34
CA ASP A 246 13.70 -4.11 -6.63
C ASP A 246 12.33 -3.79 -7.26
N GLY A 247 12.21 -3.84 -8.59
CA GLY A 247 10.94 -3.80 -9.30
C GLY A 247 10.02 -4.96 -8.93
N GLY A 248 10.59 -6.16 -8.77
CA GLY A 248 9.88 -7.35 -8.30
C GLY A 248 9.40 -7.23 -6.85
N LEU A 249 10.25 -6.73 -5.95
CA LEU A 249 9.89 -6.44 -4.56
C LEU A 249 8.78 -5.39 -4.49
N GLY A 250 8.84 -4.36 -5.34
CA GLY A 250 7.76 -3.40 -5.52
C GLY A 250 6.45 -4.08 -5.93
N SER A 251 6.48 -4.94 -6.96
CA SER A 251 5.29 -5.67 -7.41
C SER A 251 4.70 -6.55 -6.31
N PHE A 252 5.55 -7.19 -5.51
CA PHE A 252 5.12 -7.96 -4.33
C PHE A 252 4.48 -7.06 -3.27
N ALA A 253 5.10 -5.94 -2.91
CA ALA A 253 4.55 -4.98 -1.95
C ALA A 253 3.19 -4.42 -2.40
N TYR A 254 3.10 -3.92 -3.64
CA TYR A 254 1.84 -3.40 -4.21
C TYR A 254 0.74 -4.46 -4.25
N THR A 255 1.10 -5.73 -4.45
CA THR A 255 0.15 -6.85 -4.36
C THR A 255 -0.51 -6.90 -2.98
N PHE A 256 0.26 -6.78 -1.90
CA PHE A 256 -0.33 -6.71 -0.56
C PHE A 256 -1.12 -5.42 -0.35
N GLU A 257 -0.64 -4.28 -0.85
CA GLU A 257 -1.33 -3.01 -0.64
C GLU A 257 -2.76 -3.04 -1.16
N PHE A 258 -2.97 -3.41 -2.42
CA PHE A 258 -4.34 -3.43 -2.95
C PHE A 258 -5.18 -4.57 -2.35
N LEU A 259 -4.58 -5.73 -2.01
CA LEU A 259 -5.28 -6.84 -1.34
C LEU A 259 -5.74 -6.45 0.08
N MET A 260 -4.86 -5.80 0.86
CA MET A 260 -5.20 -5.25 2.18
C MET A 260 -6.19 -4.09 2.08
N GLY A 261 -6.16 -3.33 0.99
CA GLY A 261 -7.18 -2.32 0.68
C GLY A 261 -8.60 -2.90 0.61
N TRP A 262 -8.78 -4.06 -0.03
CA TRP A 262 -10.07 -4.78 -0.05
C TRP A 262 -10.43 -5.43 1.29
N MET A 263 -9.45 -5.64 2.16
CA MET A 263 -9.65 -6.30 3.43
C MET A 263 -10.38 -5.39 4.43
N GLY A 264 -11.44 -5.93 5.03
CA GLY A 264 -12.12 -5.33 6.16
C GLY A 264 -13.35 -4.46 5.85
N SER A 265 -13.97 -3.98 6.92
CA SER A 265 -15.13 -3.08 6.91
C SER A 265 -14.72 -1.62 7.15
N SER A 266 -15.70 -0.72 7.08
CA SER A 266 -15.64 0.67 7.55
C SER A 266 -15.16 0.84 9.00
N ALA A 267 -15.29 -0.19 9.84
CA ALA A 267 -14.77 -0.18 11.21
C ALA A 267 -13.40 -0.86 11.37
N ARG A 268 -12.59 -1.03 10.31
CA ARG A 268 -11.33 -1.81 10.39
C ARG A 268 -10.26 -1.16 11.28
N TRP A 269 -10.22 0.16 11.38
CA TRP A 269 -9.36 0.90 12.31
C TRP A 269 -9.47 0.42 13.77
N ARG A 270 -10.68 0.00 14.22
CA ARG A 270 -10.92 -0.57 15.56
C ARG A 270 -11.00 -2.09 15.60
N THR A 271 -11.49 -2.73 14.53
CA THR A 271 -11.73 -4.19 14.53
C THR A 271 -10.52 -5.00 14.09
N MET A 272 -9.57 -4.39 13.38
CA MET A 272 -8.34 -5.03 12.91
C MET A 272 -7.12 -4.08 13.01
N PRO A 273 -6.73 -3.61 14.22
CA PRO A 273 -5.59 -2.69 14.38
C PRO A 273 -4.29 -3.24 13.79
N TRP A 274 -4.06 -4.54 13.91
CA TRP A 274 -2.90 -5.22 13.32
C TRP A 274 -2.82 -5.03 11.80
N MET A 275 -3.96 -5.13 11.09
CA MET A 275 -4.00 -5.03 9.63
C MET A 275 -3.69 -3.61 9.19
N VAL A 276 -4.31 -2.62 9.85
CA VAL A 276 -4.01 -1.19 9.62
C VAL A 276 -2.55 -0.89 9.90
N THR A 277 -1.95 -1.51 10.93
CA THR A 277 -0.51 -1.34 11.20
C THR A 277 0.34 -1.88 10.06
N PHE A 278 0.08 -3.09 9.55
CA PHE A 278 0.86 -3.62 8.41
C PHE A 278 0.62 -2.84 7.13
N PHE A 279 -0.61 -2.43 6.85
CA PHE A 279 -0.93 -1.61 5.69
C PHE A 279 -0.21 -0.25 5.76
N GLY A 280 -0.25 0.42 6.91
CA GLY A 280 0.52 1.63 7.17
C GLY A 280 2.04 1.43 7.05
N ILE A 281 2.60 0.31 7.51
CA ILE A 281 4.03 -0.02 7.34
C ILE A 281 4.40 -0.23 5.87
N LEU A 282 3.52 -0.89 5.10
CA LEU A 282 3.73 -1.09 3.67
C LEU A 282 3.70 0.25 2.94
N VAL A 283 2.65 1.05 3.12
CA VAL A 283 2.46 2.29 2.35
C VAL A 283 3.44 3.39 2.77
N ILE A 284 3.59 3.65 4.06
CA ILE A 284 4.31 4.84 4.55
C ILE A 284 5.84 4.62 4.51
N PRO A 285 6.44 3.72 5.32
CA PRO A 285 7.86 3.39 5.22
C PRO A 285 8.34 2.95 3.83
N LEU A 286 7.67 1.97 3.17
CA LEU A 286 8.17 1.51 1.87
C LEU A 286 7.96 2.58 0.79
N GLY A 287 6.88 3.37 0.86
CA GLY A 287 6.70 4.55 0.02
C GLY A 287 7.84 5.55 0.16
N LEU A 288 8.30 5.83 1.38
CA LEU A 288 9.46 6.69 1.63
C LEU A 288 10.78 6.08 1.13
N VAL A 289 10.97 4.76 1.26
CA VAL A 289 12.12 4.06 0.67
C VAL A 289 12.09 4.18 -0.86
N HIS A 290 10.92 4.03 -1.48
CA HIS A 290 10.76 4.20 -2.92
C HIS A 290 11.10 5.62 -3.37
N ILE A 291 10.62 6.64 -2.64
CA ILE A 291 10.98 8.04 -2.86
C ILE A 291 12.49 8.24 -2.79
N PHE A 292 13.15 7.67 -1.77
CA PHE A 292 14.61 7.73 -1.64
C PHE A 292 15.32 7.10 -2.86
N LEU A 293 14.85 5.95 -3.35
CA LEU A 293 15.41 5.31 -4.54
C LEU A 293 15.22 6.16 -5.80
N VAL A 294 14.12 6.90 -5.94
CA VAL A 294 13.92 7.83 -7.06
C VAL A 294 14.83 9.05 -6.94
N ILE A 295 15.00 9.60 -5.74
CA ILE A 295 15.91 10.72 -5.49
C ILE A 295 17.37 10.33 -5.76
N SER A 296 17.76 9.08 -5.50
CA SER A 296 19.14 8.63 -5.74
C SER A 296 19.49 8.47 -7.23
N GLN A 297 18.50 8.39 -8.13
CA GLN A 297 18.72 8.23 -9.57
C GLN A 297 19.59 9.35 -10.18
N PRO A 298 19.21 10.64 -10.08
CA PRO A 298 20.05 11.72 -10.59
C PRO A 298 21.32 11.95 -9.75
N LEU A 299 21.29 11.64 -8.45
CA LEU A 299 22.39 11.96 -7.53
C LEU A 299 23.55 10.98 -7.61
N VAL A 300 23.24 9.68 -7.62
CA VAL A 300 24.22 8.60 -7.52
C VAL A 300 24.42 7.93 -8.86
N VAL A 301 23.33 7.68 -9.60
CA VAL A 301 23.39 6.95 -10.87
C VAL A 301 23.72 7.90 -12.03
N GLY A 302 23.20 9.14 -11.99
CA GLY A 302 23.36 10.13 -13.06
C GLY A 302 22.44 9.89 -14.26
N TYR A 303 21.36 9.14 -14.06
CA TYR A 303 20.39 8.77 -15.09
C TYR A 303 18.97 8.87 -14.51
N TRP A 304 17.98 8.93 -15.41
CA TRP A 304 16.56 8.99 -15.10
C TRP A 304 15.82 7.77 -15.59
N CYS A 305 14.70 7.44 -14.93
CA CYS A 305 13.81 6.36 -15.31
C CYS A 305 12.35 6.83 -15.25
N THR A 306 11.65 6.85 -16.39
CA THR A 306 10.26 7.38 -16.47
C THR A 306 9.35 6.59 -15.56
N PHE A 307 9.38 5.27 -15.68
CA PHE A 307 8.49 4.38 -14.94
C PHE A 307 8.79 4.39 -13.43
N CYS A 308 10.04 4.65 -13.04
CA CYS A 308 10.40 4.80 -11.63
C CYS A 308 9.82 6.10 -11.04
N ILE A 309 9.90 7.22 -11.78
CA ILE A 309 9.26 8.48 -11.38
C ILE A 309 7.73 8.30 -11.35
N LEU A 310 7.15 7.62 -12.34
CA LEU A 310 5.72 7.35 -12.39
C LEU A 310 5.26 6.55 -11.16
N ALA A 311 6.00 5.52 -10.75
CA ALA A 311 5.71 4.76 -9.55
C ALA A 311 5.75 5.64 -8.29
N ALA A 312 6.74 6.52 -8.15
CA ALA A 312 6.78 7.48 -7.04
C ALA A 312 5.61 8.46 -7.04
N VAL A 313 5.20 8.96 -8.22
CA VAL A 313 4.03 9.86 -8.36
C VAL A 313 2.73 9.15 -7.97
N ILE A 314 2.58 7.88 -8.33
CA ILE A 314 1.40 7.07 -7.96
C ILE A 314 1.35 6.84 -6.44
N MET A 315 2.49 6.59 -5.80
CA MET A 315 2.55 6.32 -4.36
C MET A 315 2.40 7.55 -3.48
N MET A 316 2.84 8.71 -3.95
CA MET A 316 2.92 9.91 -3.12
C MET A 316 1.59 10.31 -2.46
N PRO A 317 0.42 10.25 -3.16
CA PRO A 317 -0.87 10.52 -2.54
C PRO A 317 -1.35 9.44 -1.55
N MET A 318 -0.86 8.20 -1.67
CA MET A 318 -1.27 7.11 -0.76
C MET A 318 -0.76 7.34 0.66
N ILE A 319 0.42 7.95 0.81
CA ILE A 319 1.04 8.21 2.12
C ILE A 319 0.13 9.08 3.02
N PRO A 320 -0.28 10.31 2.64
CA PRO A 320 -1.13 11.12 3.51
C PRO A 320 -2.51 10.51 3.73
N LEU A 321 -3.09 9.80 2.76
CA LEU A 321 -4.39 9.14 2.92
C LEU A 321 -4.35 8.01 3.95
N GLU A 322 -3.28 7.20 3.94
CA GLU A 322 -3.14 6.08 4.87
C GLU A 322 -2.83 6.52 6.30
N VAL A 323 -2.14 7.66 6.45
CA VAL A 323 -1.78 8.21 7.77
C VAL A 323 -3.02 8.49 8.63
N ASP A 324 -4.12 8.90 8.01
CA ASP A 324 -5.39 9.16 8.70
C ASP A 324 -5.91 7.90 9.40
N GLU A 325 -5.93 6.77 8.68
CA GLU A 325 -6.38 5.49 9.22
C GLU A 325 -5.46 4.98 10.33
N VAL A 326 -4.15 5.13 10.16
CA VAL A 326 -3.15 4.79 11.18
C VAL A 326 -3.36 5.61 12.45
N ILE A 327 -3.64 6.91 12.34
CA ILE A 327 -3.84 7.77 13.51
C ILE A 327 -5.15 7.46 14.23
N ALA A 328 -6.24 7.20 13.50
CA ALA A 328 -7.49 6.72 14.08
C ALA A 328 -7.29 5.41 14.86
N MET A 329 -6.52 4.47 14.31
CA MET A 329 -6.15 3.22 14.97
C MET A 329 -5.26 3.44 16.21
N VAL A 330 -4.29 4.35 16.16
CA VAL A 330 -3.44 4.67 17.31
C VAL A 330 -4.25 5.34 18.44
N GLN A 331 -5.16 6.26 18.11
CA GLN A 331 -6.08 6.87 19.08
C GLN A 331 -6.94 5.81 19.77
N TYR A 332 -7.50 4.87 18.99
CA TYR A 332 -8.24 3.73 19.51
C TYR A 332 -7.42 2.89 20.50
N MET A 333 -6.23 2.45 20.07
CA MET A 333 -5.34 1.62 20.87
C MET A 333 -4.97 2.34 22.18
N LYS A 334 -4.60 3.63 22.11
CA LYS A 334 -4.27 4.45 23.27
C LYS A 334 -5.44 4.55 24.25
N GLN A 335 -6.66 4.76 23.75
CA GLN A 335 -7.86 4.84 24.58
C GLN A 335 -8.11 3.52 25.32
N ARG A 336 -8.04 2.36 24.65
CA ARG A 336 -8.29 1.05 25.29
C ARG A 336 -7.21 0.66 26.29
N ILE A 337 -5.94 0.93 25.98
CA ILE A 337 -4.83 0.68 26.90
C ILE A 337 -4.97 1.57 28.15
N SER A 338 -5.37 2.83 27.98
CA SER A 338 -5.60 3.74 29.12
C SER A 338 -6.75 3.29 30.03
N LYS A 339 -7.72 2.53 29.50
CA LYS A 339 -8.81 1.89 30.26
C LYS A 339 -8.40 0.57 30.92
N GLY A 340 -7.13 0.17 30.83
CA GLY A 340 -6.57 -1.01 31.49
C GLY A 340 -6.59 -2.30 30.68
N GLU A 341 -6.88 -2.24 29.38
CA GLU A 341 -6.89 -3.44 28.52
C GLU A 341 -5.49 -3.85 28.06
N ASN A 342 -5.32 -5.15 27.82
CA ASN A 342 -4.06 -5.71 27.34
C ASN A 342 -3.79 -5.34 25.88
N PHE A 343 -2.66 -4.69 25.61
CA PHE A 343 -2.21 -4.27 24.27
C PHE A 343 -2.36 -5.35 23.20
N TRP A 344 -1.81 -6.56 23.44
CA TRP A 344 -1.81 -7.64 22.45
C TRP A 344 -3.21 -8.16 22.16
N LYS A 345 -4.08 -8.19 23.16
CA LYS A 345 -5.48 -8.60 22.97
C LYS A 345 -6.19 -7.61 22.05
N VAL A 346 -6.06 -6.30 22.32
CA VAL A 346 -6.70 -5.24 21.52
C VAL A 346 -6.11 -5.19 20.11
N PHE A 347 -4.79 -5.31 19.97
CA PHE A 347 -4.09 -5.28 18.69
C PHE A 347 -4.56 -6.38 17.73
N TRP A 348 -4.66 -7.63 18.22
CA TRP A 348 -5.01 -8.78 17.38
C TRP A 348 -6.52 -8.97 17.20
N ARG A 349 -7.36 -8.58 18.17
CA ARG A 349 -8.81 -8.85 18.13
C ARG A 349 -9.67 -7.62 17.85
N GLY A 350 -9.12 -6.41 18.04
CA GLY A 350 -9.90 -5.20 18.08
C GLY A 350 -10.93 -5.19 19.21
N GLY A 351 -11.97 -4.35 19.05
CA GLY A 351 -13.08 -4.28 20.01
C GLY A 351 -14.03 -3.12 19.75
N GLY A 352 -14.97 -2.93 20.67
CA GLY A 352 -15.88 -1.79 20.73
C GLY A 352 -15.16 -0.49 21.09
N VAL A 353 -15.82 0.64 20.79
CA VAL A 353 -15.34 1.98 21.13
C VAL A 353 -16.49 2.80 21.66
N ASP A 354 -16.24 3.59 22.69
CA ASP A 354 -17.23 4.50 23.27
C ASP A 354 -17.13 5.86 22.57
N GLY A 355 -18.29 6.45 22.22
CA GLY A 355 -18.37 7.80 21.66
C GLY A 355 -18.05 7.93 20.17
N GLY A 356 -17.93 6.81 19.43
CA GLY A 356 -17.93 6.86 17.96
C GLY A 356 -19.35 7.05 17.41
N SER A 357 -19.46 7.53 16.17
CA SER A 357 -20.73 7.72 15.48
C SER A 357 -20.90 6.77 14.29
N THR A 358 -22.15 6.57 13.88
CA THR A 358 -22.46 5.92 12.59
C THR A 358 -22.00 6.83 11.45
N ASP A 359 -21.41 6.24 10.42
CA ASP A 359 -20.96 6.99 9.25
C ASP A 359 -22.15 7.32 8.33
N GLU A 360 -22.69 8.54 8.49
CA GLU A 360 -23.79 9.05 7.68
C GLU A 360 -23.30 9.94 6.52
N ARG A 361 -22.04 10.40 6.58
CA ARG A 361 -21.50 11.37 5.63
C ARG A 361 -20.95 10.69 4.39
N SER A 362 -20.31 9.52 4.53
CA SER A 362 -19.67 8.85 3.40
C SER A 362 -20.69 8.37 2.36
N PRO A 363 -20.55 8.73 1.07
CA PRO A 363 -21.40 8.19 0.03
C PRO A 363 -21.16 6.69 -0.12
N THR A 364 -22.23 5.94 -0.39
CA THR A 364 -22.10 4.50 -0.67
C THR A 364 -21.39 4.30 -2.01
N ILE A 365 -20.43 3.37 -2.07
CA ILE A 365 -19.67 3.09 -3.31
C ILE A 365 -20.57 2.67 -4.47
N MET A 366 -21.74 2.08 -4.17
CA MET A 366 -22.74 1.71 -5.18
C MET A 366 -23.25 2.92 -5.98
N SER A 367 -23.22 4.13 -5.40
CA SER A 367 -23.59 5.36 -6.08
C SER A 367 -22.51 5.89 -7.04
N PHE A 368 -21.34 5.26 -7.11
CA PHE A 368 -20.22 5.71 -7.96
C PHE A 368 -20.61 5.92 -9.43
N PRO A 369 -21.35 5.02 -10.11
CA PRO A 369 -21.73 5.23 -11.50
C PRO A 369 -22.61 6.47 -11.72
N GLN A 370 -23.40 6.87 -10.72
CA GLN A 370 -24.30 8.02 -10.80
C GLN A 370 -23.70 9.32 -10.22
N GLN A 371 -22.80 9.21 -9.23
CA GLN A 371 -22.26 10.33 -8.45
C GLN A 371 -20.73 10.26 -8.33
N GLN A 372 -20.05 10.11 -9.47
CA GLN A 372 -18.59 9.96 -9.56
C GLN A 372 -17.83 11.04 -8.76
N ASN A 373 -18.23 12.31 -8.92
CA ASN A 373 -17.57 13.44 -8.25
C ASN A 373 -17.71 13.39 -6.72
N THR A 374 -18.88 13.03 -6.21
CA THR A 374 -19.12 12.96 -4.76
C THR A 374 -18.29 11.86 -4.12
N VAL A 375 -18.23 10.69 -4.74
CA VAL A 375 -17.42 9.56 -4.24
C VAL A 375 -15.93 9.85 -4.36
N PHE A 376 -15.51 10.50 -5.45
CA PHE A 376 -14.11 10.93 -5.60
C PHE A 376 -13.73 11.98 -4.56
N GLN A 377 -14.58 12.98 -4.30
CA GLN A 377 -14.32 13.97 -3.24
C GLN A 377 -14.22 13.31 -1.86
N ALA A 378 -15.06 12.32 -1.58
CA ALA A 378 -14.99 11.55 -0.33
C ALA A 378 -13.70 10.71 -0.21
N SER A 379 -13.14 10.28 -1.33
CA SER A 379 -11.89 9.50 -1.35
C SER A 379 -10.66 10.29 -0.92
N ILE A 380 -10.72 11.62 -1.05
CA ILE A 380 -9.62 12.53 -0.70
C ILE A 380 -9.93 13.38 0.55
N TRP A 381 -10.98 13.04 1.30
CA TRP A 381 -11.16 13.65 2.64
C TRP A 381 -9.93 13.39 3.49
N GLY A 382 -9.58 14.37 4.33
CA GLY A 382 -8.29 14.38 5.03
C GLY A 382 -7.16 15.07 4.28
N MET A 383 -7.25 15.13 2.95
CA MET A 383 -6.34 15.94 2.13
C MET A 383 -6.96 17.31 1.81
N SER A 384 -6.11 18.33 1.90
CA SER A 384 -6.42 19.67 1.42
C SER A 384 -5.28 20.20 0.56
N PHE A 385 -5.63 20.96 -0.47
CA PHE A 385 -4.71 21.46 -1.50
C PHE A 385 -4.57 22.99 -1.42
N PRO A 386 -3.90 23.55 -0.37
CA PRO A 386 -3.55 24.96 -0.35
C PRO A 386 -2.71 25.33 -1.58
N TRP A 387 -3.01 26.47 -2.19
CA TRP A 387 -2.26 26.97 -3.33
C TRP A 387 -0.77 27.14 -3.02
N THR A 388 -0.42 27.42 -1.77
CA THR A 388 0.97 27.56 -1.32
C THR A 388 1.77 26.27 -1.43
N LEU A 389 1.18 25.14 -1.04
CA LEU A 389 1.79 23.81 -1.17
C LEU A 389 1.81 23.36 -2.63
N ALA A 390 0.74 23.61 -3.38
CA ALA A 390 0.72 23.31 -4.82
C ALA A 390 1.81 24.07 -5.59
N LEU A 391 2.01 25.36 -5.27
CA LEU A 391 3.09 26.14 -5.84
C LEU A 391 4.47 25.67 -5.36
N SER A 392 4.59 25.23 -4.10
CA SER A 392 5.84 24.62 -3.59
C SER A 392 6.19 23.34 -4.34
N VAL A 393 5.20 22.50 -4.70
CA VAL A 393 5.41 21.32 -5.56
C VAL A 393 5.91 21.75 -6.93
N ALA A 394 5.26 22.74 -7.57
CA ALA A 394 5.69 23.22 -8.88
C ALA A 394 7.12 23.78 -8.86
N LEU A 395 7.47 24.56 -7.83
CA LEU A 395 8.82 25.08 -7.63
C LEU A 395 9.84 23.98 -7.31
N GLY A 396 9.46 22.96 -6.55
CA GLY A 396 10.30 21.79 -6.27
C GLY A 396 10.60 21.00 -7.55
N ILE A 397 9.58 20.74 -8.37
CA ILE A 397 9.75 20.12 -9.70
C ILE A 397 10.66 20.98 -10.59
N TRP A 398 10.45 22.30 -10.61
CA TRP A 398 11.32 23.23 -11.31
C TRP A 398 12.78 23.13 -10.85
N LEU A 399 13.03 23.08 -9.53
CA LEU A 399 14.38 22.90 -9.01
C LEU A 399 15.01 21.60 -9.51
N VAL A 400 14.27 20.49 -9.52
CA VAL A 400 14.77 19.20 -10.04
C VAL A 400 15.21 19.31 -11.50
N PHE A 401 14.50 20.05 -12.36
CA PHE A 401 14.86 20.17 -13.78
C PHE A 401 15.76 21.37 -14.11
N SER A 402 15.86 22.35 -13.22
CA SER A 402 16.61 23.59 -13.47
C SER A 402 18.06 23.40 -13.91
N PRO A 403 18.87 22.44 -13.36
CA PRO A 403 20.24 22.26 -13.83
C PRO A 403 20.32 21.96 -15.33
N ALA A 404 19.41 21.14 -15.84
CA ALA A 404 19.35 20.80 -17.26
C ALA A 404 19.00 22.02 -18.13
N VAL A 405 18.07 22.87 -17.68
CA VAL A 405 17.67 24.10 -18.38
C VAL A 405 18.84 25.09 -18.47
N PHE A 406 19.67 25.17 -17.42
CA PHE A 406 20.84 26.04 -17.38
C PHE A 406 22.13 25.39 -17.89
N GLY A 407 22.05 24.21 -18.52
CA GLY A 407 23.21 23.54 -19.15
C GLY A 407 24.23 22.97 -18.16
N VAL A 408 23.82 22.71 -16.91
CA VAL A 408 24.66 22.12 -15.87
C VAL A 408 24.54 20.60 -15.89
N ALA A 409 25.68 19.91 -15.92
CA ALA A 409 25.73 18.45 -15.94
C ALA A 409 25.12 17.84 -14.66
N ILE A 410 24.46 16.69 -14.82
CA ILE A 410 23.66 16.03 -13.77
C ILE A 410 24.46 15.63 -12.53
N GLN A 411 25.74 15.25 -12.69
CA GLN A 411 26.64 14.84 -11.61
C GLN A 411 27.49 15.98 -11.04
N THR A 412 27.02 17.23 -11.12
CA THR A 412 27.69 18.36 -10.46
C THR A 412 27.11 18.59 -9.07
N PRO A 413 27.91 19.09 -8.09
CA PRO A 413 27.41 19.41 -6.75
C PRO A 413 26.20 20.36 -6.79
N THR A 414 26.19 21.29 -7.74
CA THR A 414 25.09 22.21 -7.99
C THR A 414 23.81 21.50 -8.41
N ALA A 415 23.91 20.58 -9.37
CA ALA A 415 22.77 19.77 -9.79
C ALA A 415 22.30 18.87 -8.65
N SER A 416 23.22 18.28 -7.87
CA SER A 416 22.87 17.46 -6.71
C SER A 416 22.08 18.21 -5.65
N LEU A 417 22.46 19.45 -5.32
CA LEU A 417 21.71 20.30 -4.39
C LEU A 417 20.26 20.51 -4.88
N ASN A 418 20.11 20.87 -6.16
CA ASN A 418 18.80 21.16 -6.74
C ASN A 418 17.93 19.90 -6.90
N HIS A 419 18.49 18.77 -7.34
CA HIS A 419 17.78 17.50 -7.44
C HIS A 419 17.32 17.00 -6.07
N LEU A 420 18.22 17.00 -5.07
CA LEU A 420 17.92 16.52 -3.72
C LEU A 420 16.86 17.40 -3.04
N CYS A 421 17.14 18.70 -2.92
CA CYS A 421 16.23 19.61 -2.22
C CYS A 421 14.92 19.78 -2.99
N GLY A 422 14.96 19.88 -4.32
CA GLY A 422 13.76 19.98 -5.15
C GLY A 422 12.83 18.79 -4.96
N ALA A 423 13.37 17.56 -4.99
CA ALA A 423 12.57 16.36 -4.79
C ALA A 423 12.04 16.24 -3.35
N LEU A 424 12.86 16.55 -2.34
CA LEU A 424 12.40 16.57 -0.94
C LEU A 424 11.30 17.61 -0.70
N ILE A 425 11.38 18.77 -1.35
CA ILE A 425 10.35 19.81 -1.27
C ILE A 425 9.01 19.31 -1.82
N VAL A 426 9.04 18.60 -2.96
CA VAL A 426 7.84 17.97 -3.54
C VAL A 426 7.24 16.97 -2.55
N VAL A 427 8.06 16.07 -2.02
CA VAL A 427 7.62 15.02 -1.09
C VAL A 427 7.01 15.62 0.18
N VAL A 428 7.71 16.55 0.82
CA VAL A 428 7.23 17.24 2.02
C VAL A 428 5.95 18.01 1.72
N ALA A 429 5.86 18.70 0.58
CA ALA A 429 4.68 19.47 0.23
C ALA A 429 3.45 18.57 0.03
N VAL A 430 3.58 17.44 -0.69
CA VAL A 430 2.47 16.50 -0.93
C VAL A 430 2.06 15.77 0.35
N ILE A 431 3.01 15.30 1.16
CA ILE A 431 2.70 14.69 2.46
C ILE A 431 1.98 15.70 3.36
N SER A 432 2.42 16.97 3.35
CA SER A 432 1.77 18.06 4.10
C SER A 432 0.42 18.51 3.52
N MET A 433 -0.02 17.96 2.39
CA MET A 433 -1.40 18.12 1.92
C MET A 433 -2.39 17.29 2.75
N GLY A 434 -1.94 16.23 3.42
CA GLY A 434 -2.72 15.60 4.49
C GLY A 434 -2.80 16.59 5.67
N GLU A 435 -4.01 16.97 6.08
CA GLU A 435 -4.20 17.94 7.18
C GLU A 435 -3.57 17.42 8.48
N VAL A 436 -3.63 16.12 8.70
CA VAL A 436 -3.03 15.43 9.86
C VAL A 436 -1.50 15.60 9.94
N LEU A 437 -0.85 15.81 8.79
CA LEU A 437 0.60 16.04 8.66
C LEU A 437 0.95 17.49 8.29
N ARG A 438 0.01 18.44 8.44
CA ARG A 438 0.17 19.84 8.01
C ARG A 438 1.38 20.53 8.64
N MET A 439 1.78 20.12 9.84
CA MET A 439 2.99 20.64 10.52
C MET A 439 4.29 20.33 9.76
N GLY A 440 4.31 19.27 8.94
CA GLY A 440 5.46 18.90 8.10
C GLY A 440 5.88 19.99 7.13
N ARG A 441 5.00 20.94 6.78
CA ARG A 441 5.27 22.04 5.86
C ARG A 441 6.50 22.86 6.23
N TYR A 442 6.81 23.00 7.53
CA TYR A 442 7.97 23.77 7.98
C TYR A 442 9.31 23.16 7.56
N LEU A 443 9.36 21.87 7.19
CA LEU A 443 10.54 21.28 6.58
C LEU A 443 10.88 21.95 5.23
N ASN A 444 9.87 22.46 4.50
CA ASN A 444 10.11 23.24 3.28
C ASN A 444 10.75 24.60 3.55
N VAL A 445 10.60 25.18 4.75
CA VAL A 445 11.36 26.37 5.15
C VAL A 445 12.84 26.03 5.20
N LEU A 446 13.19 24.95 5.89
CA LEU A 446 14.58 24.50 6.00
C LEU A 446 15.17 24.16 4.63
N LEU A 447 14.43 23.39 3.81
CA LEU A 447 14.87 22.99 2.47
C LEU A 447 15.00 24.20 1.53
N GLY A 448 14.04 25.13 1.55
CA GLY A 448 14.09 26.35 0.75
C GLY A 448 15.29 27.24 1.11
N LEU A 449 15.56 27.42 2.40
CA LEU A 449 16.75 28.14 2.88
C LEU A 449 18.05 27.41 2.52
N THR A 450 18.04 26.08 2.53
CA THR A 450 19.19 25.25 2.13
C THR A 450 19.52 25.45 0.65
N VAL A 451 18.53 25.52 -0.23
CA VAL A 451 18.74 25.84 -1.66
C VAL A 451 19.23 27.27 -1.83
N ALA A 452 18.62 28.22 -1.12
CA ALA A 452 18.94 29.65 -1.25
C ALA A 452 20.36 29.98 -0.76
N GLY A 453 20.81 29.34 0.33
CA GLY A 453 22.14 29.54 0.91
C GLY A 453 23.20 28.58 0.38
N GLY A 454 22.86 27.30 0.22
CA GLY A 454 23.79 26.23 -0.15
C GLY A 454 24.50 26.44 -1.48
N ILE A 455 23.83 27.10 -2.42
CA ILE A 455 24.38 27.39 -3.76
C ILE A 455 25.63 28.28 -3.71
N TRP A 456 25.77 29.12 -2.68
CA TRP A 456 26.89 30.06 -2.53
C TRP A 456 28.16 29.41 -1.97
N PHE A 457 28.06 28.16 -1.50
CA PHE A 457 29.20 27.38 -1.02
C PHE A 457 29.80 26.48 -2.11
N ILE A 458 29.29 26.57 -3.35
CA ILE A 458 29.73 25.75 -4.48
C ILE A 458 30.47 26.65 -5.48
N ASP A 459 31.69 26.27 -5.83
CA ASP A 459 32.50 26.99 -6.81
C ASP A 459 32.05 26.72 -8.25
N GLY A 460 32.20 27.72 -9.12
CA GLY A 460 31.94 27.57 -10.57
C GLY A 460 30.46 27.55 -10.97
N VAL A 461 29.55 27.99 -10.09
CA VAL A 461 28.12 28.07 -10.38
C VAL A 461 27.81 29.21 -11.37
N PRO A 462 27.04 28.97 -12.44
CA PRO A 462 26.55 30.04 -13.30
C PRO A 462 25.71 31.06 -12.50
N SER A 463 26.01 32.35 -12.62
CA SER A 463 25.35 33.42 -11.83
C SER A 463 23.82 33.42 -11.96
N ILE A 464 23.32 33.04 -13.14
CA ILE A 464 21.88 32.93 -13.41
C ILE A 464 21.23 31.79 -12.61
N LEU A 465 21.92 30.66 -12.48
CA LEU A 465 21.45 29.51 -11.69
C LEU A 465 21.51 29.82 -10.19
N ALA A 466 22.58 30.50 -9.73
CA ALA A 466 22.68 30.95 -8.35
C ALA A 466 21.52 31.88 -7.96
N THR A 467 21.19 32.83 -8.84
CA THR A 467 20.05 33.75 -8.64
C THR A 467 18.72 33.00 -8.65
N ASN A 468 18.54 32.03 -9.56
CA ASN A 468 17.36 31.17 -9.59
C ASN A 468 17.20 30.39 -8.27
N CYS A 469 18.25 29.75 -7.76
CA CYS A 469 18.22 29.01 -6.50
C CYS A 469 17.89 29.93 -5.30
N LEU A 470 18.48 31.14 -5.26
CA LEU A 470 18.17 32.13 -4.22
C LEU A 470 16.69 32.51 -4.22
N VAL A 471 16.16 32.93 -5.37
CA VAL A 471 14.77 33.40 -5.49
C VAL A 471 13.79 32.26 -5.20
N VAL A 472 13.99 31.10 -5.85
CA VAL A 472 13.09 29.96 -5.69
C VAL A 472 13.14 29.41 -4.26
N GLY A 473 14.32 29.31 -3.65
CA GLY A 473 14.48 28.84 -2.28
C GLY A 473 13.78 29.75 -1.25
N LEU A 474 13.92 31.07 -1.39
CA LEU A 474 13.22 32.03 -0.53
C LEU A 474 11.70 32.01 -0.74
N LEU A 475 11.24 31.87 -1.99
CA LEU A 475 9.81 31.72 -2.30
C LEU A 475 9.23 30.46 -1.63
N ILE A 476 9.90 29.31 -1.75
CA ILE A 476 9.47 28.06 -1.10
C ILE A 476 9.40 28.23 0.42
N ALA A 477 10.40 28.87 1.03
CA ALA A 477 10.40 29.12 2.46
C ALA A 477 9.24 30.03 2.89
N ALA A 478 8.92 31.07 2.11
CA ALA A 478 7.79 31.94 2.38
C ALA A 478 6.44 31.21 2.21
N LEU A 479 6.30 30.38 1.17
CA LEU A 479 5.08 29.61 0.89
C LEU A 479 4.80 28.51 1.93
N ALA A 480 5.82 28.05 2.65
CA ALA A 480 5.67 27.06 3.71
C ALA A 480 5.06 27.62 5.01
N ILE A 481 5.03 28.94 5.19
CA ILE A 481 4.54 29.58 6.43
C ILE A 481 3.00 29.52 6.55
N PRO A 482 2.21 29.90 5.53
CA PRO A 482 0.76 29.88 5.64
C PRO A 482 0.21 28.46 5.82
N ARG A 483 -0.63 28.27 6.83
CA ARG A 483 -1.26 26.98 7.15
C ARG A 483 -2.23 26.50 6.07
N GLY A 484 -2.92 27.44 5.42
CA GLY A 484 -4.05 27.12 4.54
C GLY A 484 -5.32 26.77 5.32
N GLN A 485 -6.34 26.30 4.59
CA GLN A 485 -7.61 25.89 5.17
C GLN A 485 -7.55 24.44 5.66
N ILE A 486 -8.12 24.20 6.83
CA ILE A 486 -8.39 22.87 7.40
C ILE A 486 -9.89 22.69 7.38
N LYS A 487 -10.33 21.57 6.81
CA LYS A 487 -11.74 21.29 6.55
C LYS A 487 -12.29 20.24 7.50
N GLU A 488 -11.42 19.42 8.08
CA GLU A 488 -11.82 18.24 8.83
C GLU A 488 -11.37 18.31 10.30
N HIS A 489 -11.97 17.45 11.12
CA HIS A 489 -11.67 17.27 12.54
C HIS A 489 -11.17 15.86 12.79
N TYR A 490 -10.22 15.72 13.72
CA TYR A 490 -9.43 14.51 13.98
C TYR A 490 -9.43 14.10 15.46
N GLY A 491 -10.44 14.55 16.22
CA GLY A 491 -10.55 14.33 17.65
C GLY A 491 -9.33 14.86 18.42
N ASP A 492 -8.72 14.01 19.26
CA ASP A 492 -7.55 14.36 20.07
C ASP A 492 -6.31 14.80 19.26
N TRP A 493 -6.30 14.55 17.94
CA TRP A 493 -5.19 14.92 17.07
C TRP A 493 -5.26 16.38 16.62
N ASP A 494 -6.40 17.07 16.73
CA ASP A 494 -6.57 18.47 16.30
C ASP A 494 -5.51 19.43 16.87
N GLN A 495 -4.97 19.11 18.05
CA GLN A 495 -3.89 19.86 18.68
C GLN A 495 -2.58 19.89 17.87
N TYR A 496 -2.34 18.88 17.03
CA TYR A 496 -1.15 18.73 16.18
C TYR A 496 -1.36 19.23 14.75
N VAL A 497 -2.60 19.51 14.34
CA VAL A 497 -2.95 19.96 12.97
C VAL A 497 -2.64 21.47 12.78
N LYS A 498 -1.86 22.11 13.68
CA LYS A 498 -1.64 23.56 13.78
C LYS A 498 -0.90 24.24 12.61
#